data_AF-A0A8T3UTS0-F1
#
_entry.id   AF-A0A8T3UTS0-F1
#
_cell.length_a   1.000
_cell.length_b   1.000
_cell.length_c   1.000
_cell.angle_alpha   90.00
_cell.angle_beta   90.00
_cell.angle_gamma   90.00
#
_symmetry.space_group_name_H-M   'P 1'
#
loop_
_entity.id
_entity.type
_entity.pdbx_description
1 polymer ?
#
loop_
_entity_poly.entity_id
_entity_poly.type
_entity_poly.pdbx_seq_one_letter_code
_entity_poly.pdbx_strand_id
1 'polypeptide(L)'
;MTRKKSHPNVKNNLRALIDEGFVQIETIEFGTHEYFDYSCMVEGFWSDDVPLGQGEAAAIALALKSFGIVASNNLSDVENLTKLDDIPILTFSMIMSFCFELKLLSELEIELIWQKILNATHQKLPKVSFNDYYNELFKKDCEELLKDYDFKKHYKKEKK
;
A
#
# COMPACT_ATOMS: atom_id res chain seq x y z
N MET A 1 -0.25 -22.83 -12.82
CA MET A 1 -1.26 -21.75 -12.70
C MET A 1 -0.96 -20.66 -13.71
N THR A 2 -1.93 -20.26 -14.53
CA THR A 2 -1.81 -19.12 -15.44
C THR A 2 -1.82 -17.83 -14.63
N ARG A 3 -0.70 -17.07 -14.63
CA ARG A 3 -0.63 -15.74 -14.01
C ARG A 3 -1.74 -14.86 -14.59
N LYS A 4 -2.67 -14.40 -13.74
CA LYS A 4 -3.73 -13.47 -14.14
C LYS A 4 -3.07 -12.18 -14.60
N LYS A 5 -3.21 -11.83 -15.88
CA LYS A 5 -2.59 -10.61 -16.43
C LYS A 5 -3.29 -9.38 -15.85
N SER A 6 -2.51 -8.40 -15.40
CA SER A 6 -3.03 -7.10 -14.99
C SER A 6 -3.84 -6.47 -16.12
N HIS A 7 -4.98 -5.85 -15.77
CA HIS A 7 -5.85 -5.21 -16.75
C HIS A 7 -5.08 -4.11 -17.51
N PRO A 8 -5.25 -3.96 -18.84
CA PRO A 8 -4.49 -2.98 -19.63
C PRO A 8 -4.53 -1.55 -19.08
N ASN A 9 -5.69 -1.12 -18.57
CA ASN A 9 -5.86 0.21 -17.95
C ASN A 9 -4.90 0.43 -16.77
N VAL A 10 -4.65 -0.58 -15.93
CA VAL A 10 -3.71 -0.46 -14.80
C VAL A 10 -2.29 -0.23 -15.31
N LYS A 11 -1.89 -0.96 -16.34
CA LYS A 11 -0.56 -0.84 -16.94
C LYS A 11 -0.36 0.51 -17.63
N ASN A 12 -1.38 1.00 -18.33
CA ASN A 12 -1.32 2.29 -19.02
C ASN A 12 -1.29 3.45 -18.02
N ASN A 13 -2.09 3.39 -16.96
CA ASN A 13 -2.07 4.40 -15.90
C ASN A 13 -0.71 4.43 -15.19
N LEU A 14 -0.14 3.27 -14.85
CA LEU A 14 1.19 3.22 -14.24
C LEU A 14 2.26 3.83 -15.14
N ARG A 15 2.21 3.57 -16.45
CA ARG A 15 3.15 4.18 -17.41
C ARG A 15 3.01 5.69 -17.46
N ALA A 16 1.78 6.21 -17.52
CA ALA A 16 1.56 7.65 -17.49
C ALA A 16 2.17 8.29 -16.24
N LEU A 17 1.97 7.67 -15.07
CA LEU A 17 2.55 8.18 -13.82
C LEU A 17 4.09 8.13 -13.81
N ILE A 18 4.71 7.14 -14.48
CA ILE A 18 6.17 7.07 -14.66
C ILE A 18 6.64 8.18 -15.61
N ASP A 19 5.96 8.36 -16.75
CA ASP A 19 6.29 9.37 -17.76
C ASP A 19 6.13 10.80 -17.21
N GLU A 20 5.17 11.01 -16.30
CA GLU A 20 4.96 12.27 -15.57
C GLU A 20 5.97 12.50 -14.43
N GLY A 21 6.80 11.50 -14.09
CA GLY A 21 7.77 11.58 -13.00
C GLY A 21 7.14 11.48 -11.60
N PHE A 22 5.88 11.05 -11.50
CA PHE A 22 5.19 10.88 -10.21
C PHE A 22 5.61 9.58 -9.49
N VAL A 23 6.00 8.54 -10.24
CA VAL A 23 6.59 7.30 -9.71
C VAL A 23 7.92 7.01 -10.37
N GLN A 24 8.84 6.45 -9.60
CA GLN A 24 10.14 5.99 -10.06
C GLN A 24 10.20 4.46 -10.08
N ILE A 25 11.01 3.91 -10.98
CA ILE A 25 11.34 2.48 -11.02
C ILE A 25 12.61 2.28 -10.20
N GLU A 26 12.52 1.44 -9.18
CA GLU A 26 13.66 1.02 -8.37
C GLU A 26 14.12 -0.39 -8.77
N THR A 27 15.43 -0.64 -8.74
CA THR A 27 16.02 -1.96 -8.99
C THR A 27 16.57 -2.59 -7.72
N ILE A 28 16.39 -3.90 -7.61
CA ILE A 28 17.04 -4.73 -6.58
C ILE A 28 18.25 -5.40 -7.25
N GLU A 29 19.44 -4.90 -6.95
CA GLU A 29 20.69 -5.40 -7.54
C GLU A 29 21.11 -6.72 -6.88
N PHE A 30 21.61 -7.67 -7.68
CA PHE A 30 22.05 -8.96 -7.17
C PHE A 30 23.18 -8.81 -6.14
N GLY A 31 23.10 -9.57 -5.05
CA GLY A 31 24.11 -9.56 -3.97
C GLY A 31 23.99 -8.40 -2.98
N THR A 32 22.95 -7.57 -3.11
CA THR A 32 22.62 -6.55 -2.10
C THR A 32 21.81 -7.14 -0.94
N HIS A 33 21.63 -6.36 0.13
CA HIS A 33 20.84 -6.80 1.28
C HIS A 33 19.36 -6.97 0.90
N GLU A 34 18.86 -6.03 0.09
CA GLU A 34 17.51 -6.03 -0.46
C GLU A 34 17.26 -7.26 -1.34
N TYR A 35 18.28 -7.69 -2.09
CA TYR A 35 18.20 -8.94 -2.85
C TYR A 35 18.11 -10.15 -1.93
N PHE A 36 18.86 -10.18 -0.84
CA PHE A 36 18.79 -11.25 0.15
C PHE A 36 17.40 -11.30 0.80
N ASP A 37 16.87 -10.17 1.26
CA ASP A 37 15.53 -10.10 1.89
C ASP A 37 14.43 -10.52 0.91
N TYR A 38 14.50 -10.01 -0.34
CA TYR A 38 13.63 -10.44 -1.43
C TYR A 38 13.68 -11.95 -1.65
N SER A 39 14.88 -12.52 -1.74
CA SER A 39 15.06 -13.96 -1.93
C SER A 39 14.50 -14.76 -0.76
N CYS A 40 14.72 -14.34 0.48
CA CYS A 40 14.19 -15.02 1.65
C CYS A 40 12.65 -15.03 1.67
N MET A 41 12.01 -13.92 1.30
CA MET A 41 10.55 -13.85 1.20
C MET A 41 9.98 -14.72 0.08
N VAL A 42 10.63 -14.73 -1.09
CA VAL A 42 10.18 -15.56 -2.23
C VAL A 42 10.38 -17.05 -1.97
N GLU A 43 11.39 -17.44 -1.20
CA GLU A 43 11.62 -18.84 -0.79
C GLU A 43 10.80 -19.23 0.46
N GLY A 44 10.08 -18.30 1.09
CA GLY A 44 9.21 -18.56 2.25
C GLY A 44 9.93 -18.61 3.60
N PHE A 45 11.23 -18.30 3.64
CA PHE A 45 12.02 -18.31 4.88
C PHE A 45 11.58 -17.27 5.91
N TRP A 46 10.80 -16.28 5.49
CA TRP A 46 10.29 -15.21 6.36
C TRP A 46 8.82 -15.41 6.77
N SER A 47 8.16 -16.48 6.35
CA SER A 47 6.70 -16.59 6.47
C SER A 47 6.25 -18.02 6.73
N ASP A 48 6.89 -18.68 7.72
CA ASP A 48 6.57 -20.06 8.13
C ASP A 48 6.45 -21.02 6.93
N ASP A 49 7.42 -20.95 6.00
CA ASP A 49 7.48 -21.73 4.75
C ASP A 49 6.34 -21.42 3.75
N VAL A 50 5.72 -20.24 3.82
CA VAL A 50 4.73 -19.75 2.84
C VAL A 50 5.36 -18.71 1.91
N PRO A 51 5.77 -19.07 0.68
CA PRO A 51 6.34 -18.13 -0.28
C PRO A 51 5.47 -16.91 -0.57
N LEU A 52 6.10 -15.74 -0.66
CA LEU A 52 5.43 -14.53 -1.15
C LEU A 52 5.48 -14.40 -2.68
N GLY A 53 4.52 -13.64 -3.21
CA GLY A 53 4.56 -13.22 -4.60
C GLY A 53 5.79 -12.33 -4.86
N GLN A 54 6.47 -12.55 -5.98
CA GLN A 54 7.67 -11.76 -6.36
C GLN A 54 7.45 -10.25 -6.32
N GLY A 55 6.25 -9.76 -6.70
CA GLY A 55 5.94 -8.33 -6.67
C GLY A 55 5.82 -7.79 -5.24
N GLU A 56 5.22 -8.57 -4.33
CA GLU A 56 5.05 -8.20 -2.93
C GLU A 56 6.38 -8.26 -2.20
N ALA A 57 7.14 -9.34 -2.38
CA ALA A 57 8.49 -9.47 -1.84
C ALA A 57 9.41 -8.31 -2.29
N ALA A 58 9.33 -7.90 -3.56
CA ALA A 58 10.12 -6.77 -4.07
C ALA A 58 9.70 -5.44 -3.44
N ALA A 59 8.39 -5.18 -3.33
CA ALA A 59 7.87 -3.97 -2.69
C ALA A 59 8.30 -3.87 -1.22
N ILE A 60 8.26 -4.99 -0.51
CA ILE A 60 8.64 -5.08 0.91
C ILE A 60 10.15 -4.88 1.09
N ALA A 61 10.99 -5.56 0.30
CA ALA A 61 12.45 -5.42 0.37
C ALA A 61 12.90 -3.96 0.12
N LEU A 62 12.26 -3.28 -0.85
CA LEU A 62 12.53 -1.88 -1.14
C LEU A 62 12.00 -0.93 -0.05
N ALA A 63 10.86 -1.24 0.57
CA ALA A 63 10.35 -0.47 1.70
C ALA A 63 11.30 -0.55 2.90
N LEU A 64 11.82 -1.75 3.22
CA LEU A 64 12.81 -1.94 4.28
C LEU A 64 14.08 -1.11 4.05
N LYS A 65 14.62 -1.16 2.83
CA LYS A 65 15.78 -0.34 2.43
C LYS A 65 15.58 1.15 2.67
N SER A 66 14.41 1.65 2.30
CA SER A 66 14.09 3.08 2.28
C SER A 66 13.48 3.58 3.58
N PHE A 67 13.29 2.72 4.58
CA PHE A 67 12.45 3.00 5.75
C PHE A 67 11.07 3.54 5.34
N GLY A 68 10.55 2.97 4.26
CA GLY A 68 9.33 3.38 3.58
C GLY A 68 8.07 2.73 4.13
N ILE A 69 6.97 2.95 3.41
CA ILE A 69 5.64 2.42 3.72
C ILE A 69 5.19 1.52 2.57
N VAL A 70 4.55 0.40 2.88
CA VAL A 70 3.94 -0.47 1.87
C VAL A 70 2.49 -0.04 1.65
N ALA A 71 2.15 0.40 0.44
CA ALA A 71 0.78 0.67 0.07
C ALA A 71 0.09 -0.61 -0.45
N SER A 72 -0.86 -1.17 0.30
CA SER A 72 -1.58 -2.38 -0.09
C SER A 72 -3.00 -2.42 0.46
N ASN A 73 -3.93 -2.92 -0.35
CA ASN A 73 -5.29 -3.26 0.09
C ASN A 73 -5.47 -4.75 0.38
N ASN A 74 -4.46 -5.57 0.05
CA ASN A 74 -4.51 -7.01 0.24
C ASN A 74 -3.75 -7.37 1.52
N LEU A 75 -4.37 -7.10 2.67
CA LEU A 75 -3.73 -7.26 3.96
C LEU A 75 -3.33 -8.72 4.23
N SER A 76 -4.09 -9.72 3.77
CA SER A 76 -3.74 -11.14 3.99
C SER A 76 -2.36 -11.52 3.48
N ASP A 77 -1.92 -10.89 2.39
CA ASP A 77 -0.67 -11.24 1.71
C ASP A 77 0.54 -10.51 2.33
N VAL A 78 0.29 -9.42 3.08
CA VAL A 78 1.34 -8.59 3.71
C VAL A 78 1.33 -8.64 5.24
N GLU A 79 0.25 -9.08 5.87
CA GLU A 79 0.07 -9.09 7.34
C GLU A 79 1.03 -10.07 8.04
N ASN A 80 1.37 -11.18 7.38
CA ASN A 80 2.34 -12.13 7.96
C ASN A 80 3.75 -11.53 8.07
N LEU A 81 4.08 -10.54 7.25
CA LEU A 81 5.41 -9.91 7.25
C LEU A 81 5.48 -8.63 8.08
N THR A 82 4.38 -7.90 8.25
CA THR A 82 4.38 -6.75 9.18
C THR A 82 4.49 -7.14 10.64
N LYS A 83 4.30 -8.41 10.98
CA LYS A 83 4.57 -8.96 12.31
C LYS A 83 6.06 -9.13 12.62
N LEU A 84 6.93 -9.18 11.59
CA LEU A 84 8.35 -9.46 11.75
C LEU A 84 9.22 -8.20 11.81
N ASP A 85 8.97 -7.21 10.95
CA ASP A 85 9.93 -6.11 10.72
C ASP A 85 9.36 -4.69 10.86
N ASP A 86 8.26 -4.51 11.59
CA ASP A 86 7.70 -3.18 11.86
C ASP A 86 7.42 -2.26 10.65
N ILE A 87 7.19 -2.86 9.48
CA ILE A 87 6.90 -2.13 8.24
C ILE A 87 5.51 -1.47 8.32
N PRO A 88 5.40 -0.14 8.16
CA PRO A 88 4.12 0.53 8.10
C PRO A 88 3.35 0.13 6.84
N ILE A 89 2.03 -0.04 6.96
CA ILE A 89 1.11 -0.25 5.83
C ILE A 89 0.20 0.96 5.67
N LEU A 90 -0.02 1.35 4.42
CA LEU A 90 -0.99 2.35 4.03
C LEU A 90 -2.05 1.73 3.09
N THR A 91 -3.30 1.70 3.52
CA THR A 91 -4.40 1.18 2.70
C THR A 91 -5.07 2.31 1.91
N PHE A 92 -5.81 1.95 0.86
CA PHE A 92 -6.65 2.89 0.11
C PHE A 92 -7.61 3.66 1.02
N SER A 93 -8.25 2.97 1.96
CA SER A 93 -9.20 3.58 2.87
C SER A 93 -8.53 4.65 3.73
N MET A 94 -7.31 4.39 4.21
CA MET A 94 -6.49 5.38 4.94
C MET A 94 -6.05 6.54 4.04
N ILE A 95 -5.64 6.28 2.80
CA ILE A 95 -5.28 7.33 1.83
C ILE A 95 -6.46 8.28 1.62
N MET A 96 -7.67 7.75 1.43
CA MET A 96 -8.86 8.59 1.29
C MET A 96 -9.12 9.44 2.53
N SER A 97 -8.99 8.85 3.73
CA SER A 97 -9.11 9.59 4.99
C SER A 97 -8.05 10.69 5.13
N PHE A 98 -6.80 10.45 4.74
CA PHE A 98 -5.78 11.49 4.72
C PHE A 98 -6.08 12.59 3.69
N CYS A 99 -6.58 12.25 2.50
CA CYS A 99 -7.03 13.24 1.53
C CYS A 99 -8.13 14.14 2.09
N PHE A 100 -9.05 13.58 2.87
CA PHE A 100 -10.08 14.36 3.58
C PHE A 100 -9.47 15.28 4.64
N GLU A 101 -8.64 14.73 5.55
CA GLU A 101 -8.02 15.49 6.63
C GLU A 101 -7.11 16.62 6.11
N LEU A 102 -6.45 16.40 4.98
CA LEU A 102 -5.60 17.38 4.29
C LEU A 102 -6.37 18.35 3.40
N LYS A 103 -7.71 18.21 3.33
CA LYS A 103 -8.61 19.01 2.47
C LYS A 103 -8.23 18.96 0.99
N LEU A 104 -7.68 17.84 0.54
CA LEU A 104 -7.39 17.58 -0.87
C LEU A 104 -8.65 17.16 -1.62
N LEU A 105 -9.56 16.48 -0.92
CA LEU A 105 -10.87 16.08 -1.42
C LEU A 105 -11.92 16.34 -0.34
N SER A 106 -13.13 16.72 -0.77
CA SER A 106 -14.29 16.79 0.11
C SER A 106 -14.82 15.39 0.45
N GLU A 107 -15.58 15.30 1.54
CA GLU A 107 -16.26 14.07 1.94
C GLU A 107 -17.13 13.50 0.81
N LEU A 108 -17.87 14.37 0.11
CA LEU A 108 -18.74 13.96 -1.00
C LEU A 108 -17.93 13.36 -2.18
N GLU A 109 -16.79 13.97 -2.53
CA GLU A 109 -15.92 13.44 -3.59
C GLU A 109 -15.36 12.07 -3.23
N ILE A 110 -14.95 11.89 -1.98
CA ILE A 110 -14.43 10.61 -1.48
C ILE A 110 -15.53 9.55 -1.46
N GLU A 111 -16.73 9.89 -0.98
CA GLU A 111 -17.87 8.97 -0.96
C GLU A 111 -18.22 8.52 -2.38
N LEU A 112 -18.19 9.43 -3.36
CA LEU A 112 -18.40 9.07 -4.77
C LEU A 112 -17.34 8.10 -5.31
N ILE A 113 -16.07 8.27 -4.93
CA ILE A 113 -14.99 7.32 -5.29
C ILE A 113 -15.21 5.97 -4.60
N TRP A 114 -15.57 6.00 -3.31
CA TRP A 114 -15.84 4.82 -2.50
C TRP A 114 -16.94 3.96 -3.11
N GLN A 115 -18.08 4.58 -3.44
CA GLN A 115 -19.22 3.92 -4.09
C GLN A 115 -18.86 3.40 -5.47
N LYS A 116 -18.02 4.11 -6.25
CA LYS A 116 -17.54 3.59 -7.53
C LYS A 116 -16.74 2.30 -7.35
N ILE A 117 -15.89 2.20 -6.33
CA ILE A 117 -15.10 0.99 -6.09
C ILE A 117 -16.00 -0.18 -5.68
N LEU A 118 -16.94 0.04 -4.75
CA LEU A 118 -17.90 -0.98 -4.32
C LEU A 118 -18.74 -1.53 -5.48
N ASN A 119 -19.15 -0.65 -6.40
CA ASN A 119 -20.04 -1.02 -7.50
C ASN A 119 -19.30 -1.55 -8.74
N ALA A 120 -18.08 -1.08 -9.01
CA ALA A 120 -17.36 -1.38 -10.25
C ALA A 120 -16.30 -2.48 -10.10
N THR A 121 -15.96 -2.89 -8.87
CA THR A 121 -14.86 -3.81 -8.63
C THR A 121 -15.25 -4.92 -7.67
N HIS A 122 -14.55 -6.05 -7.73
CA HIS A 122 -14.63 -7.11 -6.72
C HIS A 122 -13.80 -6.78 -5.46
N GLN A 123 -13.27 -5.55 -5.33
CA GLN A 123 -12.48 -5.18 -4.17
C GLN A 123 -13.40 -5.06 -2.96
N LYS A 124 -13.00 -5.68 -1.85
CA LYS A 124 -13.69 -5.53 -0.58
C LYS A 124 -13.12 -4.32 0.14
N LEU A 125 -13.92 -3.27 0.26
CA LEU A 125 -13.65 -2.19 1.19
C LEU A 125 -14.12 -2.60 2.60
N PRO A 126 -13.50 -2.06 3.66
CA PRO A 126 -13.82 -2.43 5.04
C PRO A 126 -15.24 -2.04 5.47
N LYS A 127 -15.84 -1.05 4.80
CA LYS A 127 -17.20 -0.55 5.07
C LYS A 127 -17.91 -0.19 3.76
N VAL A 128 -19.24 -0.12 3.84
CA VAL A 128 -20.13 0.22 2.71
C VAL A 128 -20.20 1.72 2.41
N SER A 129 -19.70 2.58 3.30
CA SER A 129 -19.53 4.01 3.07
C SER A 129 -18.18 4.48 3.60
N PHE A 130 -17.68 5.60 3.07
CA PHE A 130 -16.47 6.23 3.59
C PHE A 130 -16.70 6.75 5.00
N ASN A 131 -17.86 7.34 5.27
CA ASN A 131 -18.15 7.93 6.57
C ASN A 131 -18.16 6.88 7.70
N ASP A 132 -18.73 5.69 7.45
CA ASP A 132 -18.68 4.60 8.44
C ASP A 132 -17.24 4.16 8.70
N TYR A 133 -16.42 4.05 7.65
CA TYR A 133 -15.00 3.72 7.81
C TYR A 133 -14.24 4.79 8.61
N TYR A 134 -14.42 6.06 8.24
CA TYR A 134 -13.70 7.18 8.84
C TYR A 134 -14.00 7.30 10.34
N ASN A 135 -15.26 7.14 10.73
CA ASN A 135 -15.68 7.30 12.12
C ASN A 135 -15.37 6.07 12.99
N GLU A 136 -15.38 4.87 12.43
CA GLU A 136 -15.27 3.64 13.22
C GLU A 136 -13.89 2.98 13.18
N LEU A 137 -13.18 3.05 12.05
CA LEU A 137 -11.97 2.25 11.80
C LEU A 137 -10.72 3.08 11.55
N PHE A 138 -10.83 4.25 10.91
CA PHE A 138 -9.64 4.99 10.46
C PHE A 138 -8.60 5.24 11.56
N LYS A 139 -9.03 5.66 12.76
CA LYS A 139 -8.10 5.88 13.88
C LYS A 139 -7.40 4.58 14.30
N LYS A 140 -8.18 3.49 14.44
CA LYS A 140 -7.67 2.18 14.82
C LYS A 140 -6.68 1.64 13.78
N ASP A 141 -7.04 1.73 12.50
CA ASP A 141 -6.18 1.30 11.40
C ASP A 141 -4.88 2.12 11.36
N CYS A 142 -4.91 3.42 11.64
CA CYS A 142 -3.68 4.21 11.76
C CYS A 142 -2.78 3.68 12.88
N GLU A 143 -3.35 3.39 14.06
CA GLU A 143 -2.58 2.89 15.20
C GLU A 143 -2.00 1.49 14.92
N GLU A 144 -2.77 0.60 14.30
CA GLU A 144 -2.36 -0.79 14.03
C GLU A 144 -1.41 -0.91 12.83
N LEU A 145 -1.65 -0.15 11.76
CA LEU A 145 -0.97 -0.35 10.47
C LEU A 145 0.16 0.66 10.21
N LEU A 146 0.04 1.92 10.64
CA LEU A 146 1.13 2.89 10.46
C LEU A 146 2.17 2.82 11.58
N LYS A 147 1.83 2.18 12.71
CA LYS A 147 2.74 2.06 13.86
C LYS A 147 3.23 3.45 14.29
N ASP A 148 4.55 3.65 14.37
CA ASP A 148 5.17 4.93 14.74
C ASP A 148 5.34 5.91 13.55
N TYR A 149 4.86 5.56 12.34
CA TYR A 149 4.99 6.41 11.17
C TYR A 149 4.04 7.62 11.22
N ASP A 150 4.59 8.81 11.49
CA ASP A 150 3.83 10.06 11.45
C ASP A 150 3.74 10.63 10.03
N PHE A 151 2.64 10.28 9.35
CA PHE A 151 2.32 10.76 7.99
C PHE A 151 2.12 12.28 7.93
N LYS A 152 1.51 12.88 8.96
CA LYS A 152 1.19 14.32 8.99
C LYS A 152 2.43 15.18 9.15
N LYS A 153 3.44 14.69 9.89
CA LYS A 153 4.75 15.36 10.04
C LYS A 153 5.53 15.40 8.73
N HIS A 154 5.48 14.34 7.92
CA HIS A 154 6.14 14.30 6.62
C HIS A 154 5.46 15.24 5.61
N TYR A 155 4.13 15.24 5.52
CA TYR A 155 3.42 16.14 4.61
C TYR A 155 3.66 17.63 4.88
N LYS A 156 3.78 18.03 6.15
CA LYS A 156 4.04 19.44 6.53
C LYS A 156 5.46 19.91 6.18
N LYS A 157 6.42 18.99 6.02
CA LYS A 157 7.82 19.33 5.69
C LYS A 157 8.00 19.74 4.24
N GLU A 158 7.22 19.16 3.32
CA GLU A 158 7.34 19.40 1.88
C GLU A 158 6.62 20.67 1.38
N LYS A 159 5.85 21.33 2.24
CA LYS A 159 5.17 22.62 1.92
C LYS A 159 5.92 23.87 2.40
N LYS A 160 7.20 23.73 2.79
CA LYS A 160 8.09 24.86 3.12
C LYS A 160 9.18 24.97 2.08
#